data_AF-B8C5L3-F1
#
_entry.id   AF-B8C5L3-F1
#
_cell.length_a   1.000
_cell.length_b   1.000
_cell.length_c   1.000
_cell.angle_alpha   90.00
_cell.angle_beta   90.00
_cell.angle_gamma   90.00
#
_symmetry.space_group_name_H-M   'P 1'
#
loop_
_entity.id
_entity.type
_entity.pdbx_description
1 polymer ?
#
loop_
_entity_poly.entity_id
_entity_poly.type
_entity_poly.pdbx_seq_one_letter_code
_entity_poly.pdbx_strand_id
1 'polypeptide(L)'
;MILHWLRTDTDNQELKKGNNLTDDENDALIDKANELQHAENVWMKKYVGTESVWTIDLVMLLEHILRGDEHTLHQHRYDPSAFSYAAASYLFCSKQFEVDDTYSHFGYYRDAFSVDKLRVKKLFDTVHAMDHPPLLEKHITMNVLVDIVSRKGCVAIVLLDNRVLLRREKNTIEGGDDDTTNPISSIEYSGHYCLICGISTDEKDISYAKINTVEDQEDDHNYCIVMKNPGLWKTLQFVTPTRFERAWRSKGTDEDVIILSRQEL
;
A
#
# COMPACT_ATOMS: atom_id res chain seq x y z
N MET A 1 -11.34 14.17 4.25
CA MET A 1 -12.40 13.17 3.98
C MET A 1 -11.84 11.77 4.03
N ILE A 2 -10.84 11.38 3.25
CA ILE A 2 -10.22 10.03 3.37
C ILE A 2 -9.59 9.77 4.75
N LEU A 3 -8.91 10.77 5.32
CA LEU A 3 -8.47 10.74 6.73
C LEU A 3 -9.63 10.62 7.73
N HIS A 4 -10.83 11.09 7.39
CA HIS A 4 -12.03 10.92 8.20
C HIS A 4 -12.58 9.49 8.03
N TRP A 5 -12.55 8.95 6.81
CA TRP A 5 -12.95 7.57 6.46
C TRP A 5 -12.04 6.51 7.11
N LEU A 6 -10.75 6.81 7.29
CA LEU A 6 -9.80 5.92 7.97
C LEU A 6 -9.75 6.12 9.50
N ARG A 7 -10.20 7.28 10.01
CA ARG A 7 -10.31 7.55 11.47
C ARG A 7 -11.58 7.02 12.11
N THR A 8 -12.69 6.88 11.37
CA THR A 8 -13.96 6.34 11.89
C THR A 8 -13.82 4.92 12.44
N ASP A 9 -12.89 4.12 11.93
CA ASP A 9 -12.55 2.81 12.50
C ASP A 9 -11.75 2.89 13.80
N THR A 10 -11.03 3.99 14.03
CA THR A 10 -10.23 4.22 15.24
C THR A 10 -11.07 4.84 16.35
N ASP A 11 -11.96 5.76 16.02
CA ASP A 11 -12.86 6.42 16.99
C ASP A 11 -13.99 5.48 17.48
N ASN A 12 -14.30 4.40 16.75
CA ASN A 12 -15.14 3.31 17.25
C ASN A 12 -14.53 2.54 18.44
N GLN A 13 -13.27 2.79 18.82
CA GLN A 13 -12.73 2.29 20.09
C GLN A 13 -13.17 3.09 21.32
N GLU A 14 -13.69 4.32 21.17
CA GLU A 14 -14.29 5.04 22.31
C GLU A 14 -15.69 4.53 22.68
N LEU A 15 -16.29 3.66 21.85
CA LEU A 15 -17.50 2.90 22.17
C LEU A 15 -17.22 1.61 22.95
N LYS A 16 -15.97 1.33 23.35
CA LYS A 16 -15.64 0.27 24.34
C LYS A 16 -16.01 0.64 25.78
N LYS A 17 -17.17 1.27 25.98
CA LYS A 17 -17.84 1.30 27.29
C LYS A 17 -18.80 0.12 27.38
N GLY A 18 -18.29 -1.02 27.84
CA GLY A 18 -19.09 -1.93 28.68
C GLY A 18 -19.79 -3.13 28.04
N ASN A 19 -19.37 -3.63 26.87
CA ASN A 19 -19.86 -4.93 26.40
C ASN A 19 -18.90 -6.05 26.84
N ASN A 20 -19.21 -6.70 27.95
CA ASN A 20 -18.63 -7.98 28.34
C ASN A 20 -19.17 -9.05 27.39
N LEU A 21 -18.59 -9.16 26.19
CA LEU A 21 -18.82 -10.32 25.33
C LEU A 21 -18.35 -11.57 26.05
N THR A 22 -19.13 -12.65 25.96
CA THR A 22 -18.69 -13.95 26.47
C THR A 22 -17.55 -14.50 25.62
N ASP A 23 -16.75 -15.41 26.16
CA ASP A 23 -15.67 -16.06 25.40
C ASP A 23 -16.22 -16.74 24.14
N ASP A 24 -17.42 -17.34 24.21
CA ASP A 24 -18.12 -17.95 23.08
C ASP A 24 -18.48 -16.93 21.96
N GLU A 25 -18.82 -15.69 22.32
CA GLU A 25 -19.13 -14.64 21.34
C GLU A 25 -17.87 -14.12 20.65
N ASN A 26 -16.74 -14.05 21.37
CA ASN A 26 -15.46 -13.68 20.80
C ASN A 26 -14.96 -14.77 19.83
N ASP A 27 -15.09 -16.04 20.19
CA ASP A 27 -14.70 -17.17 19.33
C ASP A 27 -15.53 -17.20 18.04
N ALA A 28 -16.85 -16.99 18.13
CA ALA A 28 -17.72 -16.92 16.95
C ALA A 28 -17.37 -15.73 16.03
N LEU A 29 -16.93 -14.59 16.57
CA LEU A 29 -16.47 -13.45 15.78
C LEU A 29 -15.14 -13.73 15.08
N ILE A 30 -14.22 -14.42 15.76
CA ILE A 30 -12.93 -14.83 15.19
C ILE A 30 -13.14 -15.82 14.05
N ASP A 31 -13.98 -16.84 14.27
CA ASP A 31 -14.30 -17.84 13.24
C ASP A 31 -14.94 -17.20 12.01
N LYS A 32 -15.91 -16.30 12.20
CA LYS A 32 -16.52 -15.56 11.09
C LYS A 32 -15.52 -14.69 10.33
N ALA A 33 -14.59 -14.03 11.03
CA ALA A 33 -13.54 -13.24 10.40
C ALA A 33 -12.59 -14.13 9.57
N ASN A 34 -12.22 -15.31 10.10
CA ASN A 34 -11.39 -16.28 9.40
C ASN A 34 -12.09 -16.86 8.16
N GLU A 35 -13.40 -17.15 8.24
CA GLU A 35 -14.20 -17.61 7.10
C GLU A 35 -14.28 -16.56 5.98
N LEU A 36 -14.52 -15.29 6.33
CA LEU A 36 -14.50 -14.17 5.39
C LEU A 36 -13.13 -14.05 4.71
N GLN A 37 -12.06 -14.06 5.49
CA GLN A 37 -10.69 -14.00 4.97
C GLN A 37 -10.37 -15.20 4.06
N HIS A 38 -10.84 -16.40 4.40
CA HIS A 38 -10.67 -17.59 3.56
C HIS A 38 -11.43 -17.48 2.23
N ALA A 39 -12.69 -17.03 2.27
CA ALA A 39 -13.50 -16.84 1.07
C ALA A 39 -12.89 -15.79 0.11
N GLU A 40 -12.39 -14.68 0.66
CA GLU A 40 -11.67 -13.64 -0.10
C GLU A 40 -10.40 -14.21 -0.75
N ASN A 41 -9.60 -14.97 0.00
CA ASN A 41 -8.40 -15.63 -0.52
C ASN A 41 -8.70 -16.58 -1.68
N VAL A 42 -9.77 -17.39 -1.56
CA VAL A 42 -10.18 -18.32 -2.62
C VAL A 42 -10.68 -17.58 -3.86
N TRP A 43 -11.48 -16.53 -3.69
CA TRP A 43 -11.94 -15.69 -4.81
C TRP A 43 -10.76 -15.06 -5.55
N MET A 44 -9.81 -14.46 -4.83
CA MET A 44 -8.65 -13.80 -5.43
C MET A 44 -7.72 -14.76 -6.17
N LYS A 45 -7.41 -15.93 -5.59
CA LYS A 45 -6.63 -16.95 -6.29
C LYS A 45 -7.33 -17.40 -7.58
N LYS A 46 -8.65 -17.51 -7.54
CA LYS A 46 -9.45 -17.97 -8.69
C LYS A 46 -9.59 -16.92 -9.78
N TYR A 47 -9.81 -15.65 -9.44
CA TYR A 47 -10.17 -14.61 -10.40
C TYR A 47 -9.04 -13.63 -10.72
N VAL A 48 -8.18 -13.31 -9.74
CA VAL A 48 -7.02 -12.43 -9.95
C VAL A 48 -5.76 -13.22 -10.26
N GLY A 49 -5.73 -14.52 -9.93
CA GLY A 49 -4.63 -15.43 -10.31
C GLY A 49 -3.33 -15.14 -9.56
N THR A 50 -3.43 -14.56 -8.37
CA THR A 50 -2.28 -14.19 -7.53
C THR A 50 -2.31 -14.96 -6.21
N GLU A 51 -1.14 -15.44 -5.78
CA GLU A 51 -0.94 -15.97 -4.42
C GLU A 51 -0.41 -14.92 -3.45
N SER A 52 -0.12 -13.71 -3.96
CA SER A 52 0.33 -12.59 -3.14
C SER A 52 -0.84 -12.04 -2.34
N VAL A 53 -0.84 -12.33 -1.04
CA VAL A 53 -1.78 -11.75 -0.04
C VAL A 53 -1.83 -10.21 -0.16
N TRP A 54 -0.73 -9.58 -0.57
CA TRP A 54 -0.65 -8.14 -0.75
C TRP A 54 -1.44 -7.62 -1.96
N THR A 55 -1.55 -8.41 -3.03
CA THR A 55 -2.42 -8.06 -4.16
C THR A 55 -3.89 -8.18 -3.77
N ILE A 56 -4.22 -9.07 -2.84
CA ILE A 56 -5.57 -9.22 -2.27
C ILE A 56 -5.98 -7.96 -1.53
N ASP A 57 -5.18 -7.52 -0.57
CA ASP A 57 -5.49 -6.32 0.21
C ASP A 57 -5.59 -5.07 -0.68
N LEU A 58 -4.75 -4.99 -1.72
CA LEU A 58 -4.71 -3.86 -2.63
C LEU A 58 -5.94 -3.79 -3.54
N VAL A 59 -6.41 -4.93 -4.05
CA VAL A 59 -7.65 -5.01 -4.83
C VAL A 59 -8.87 -4.72 -3.95
N MET A 60 -8.92 -5.25 -2.73
CA MET A 60 -10.00 -4.96 -1.79
C MET A 60 -10.03 -3.48 -1.37
N LEU A 61 -8.85 -2.89 -1.15
CA LEU A 61 -8.71 -1.47 -0.84
C LEU A 61 -9.12 -0.59 -2.02
N LEU A 62 -8.69 -0.93 -3.23
CA LEU A 62 -9.14 -0.31 -4.47
C LEU A 62 -10.65 -0.38 -4.61
N GLU A 63 -11.22 -1.56 -4.42
CA GLU A 63 -12.65 -1.78 -4.48
C GLU A 63 -13.39 -0.91 -3.46
N HIS A 64 -12.93 -0.85 -2.21
CA HIS A 64 -13.54 0.00 -1.18
C HIS A 64 -13.48 1.49 -1.54
N ILE A 65 -12.34 1.96 -2.05
CA ILE A 65 -12.16 3.34 -2.53
C ILE A 65 -13.12 3.63 -3.70
N LEU A 66 -13.25 2.71 -4.65
CA LEU A 66 -14.11 2.84 -5.82
C LEU A 66 -15.60 2.74 -5.49
N ARG A 67 -15.97 1.95 -4.48
CA ARG A 67 -17.35 1.82 -3.98
C ARG A 67 -17.82 3.07 -3.24
N GLY A 68 -16.89 3.93 -2.80
CA GLY A 68 -17.19 5.29 -2.35
C GLY A 68 -18.24 5.35 -1.24
N ASP A 69 -18.06 4.60 -0.16
CA ASP A 69 -18.75 4.68 1.15
C ASP A 69 -20.15 5.32 1.13
N GLU A 70 -21.12 4.70 0.44
CA GLU A 70 -22.50 4.82 0.88
C GLU A 70 -22.64 3.93 2.12
N HIS A 71 -22.76 4.58 3.27
CA HIS A 71 -22.96 4.00 4.61
C HIS A 71 -24.18 3.08 4.78
N THR A 72 -24.75 2.54 3.69
CA THR A 72 -25.91 1.65 3.66
C THR A 72 -25.48 0.18 3.79
N LEU A 73 -24.68 -0.14 4.81
CA LEU A 73 -24.21 -1.50 5.11
C LEU A 73 -25.29 -2.41 5.72
N HIS A 74 -26.57 -1.98 5.69
CA HIS A 74 -27.68 -2.81 6.13
C HIS A 74 -28.76 -2.93 5.03
N GLN A 75 -28.85 -4.15 4.48
CA GLN A 75 -30.02 -4.80 3.88
C GLN A 75 -30.32 -4.77 2.37
N HIS A 76 -29.52 -4.12 1.51
CA HIS A 76 -29.78 -4.27 0.07
C HIS A 76 -28.99 -5.42 -0.56
N ARG A 77 -29.75 -6.37 -1.12
CA ARG A 77 -29.28 -7.51 -1.94
C ARG A 77 -28.19 -7.05 -2.91
N TYR A 78 -27.11 -7.82 -2.97
CA TYR A 78 -26.06 -7.76 -4.00
C TYR A 78 -26.72 -7.73 -5.39
N ASP A 79 -26.80 -6.57 -6.02
CA ASP A 79 -27.04 -6.44 -7.45
C ASP A 79 -25.78 -5.87 -8.10
N PRO A 80 -24.91 -6.72 -8.68
CA PRO A 80 -23.69 -6.30 -9.36
C PRO A 80 -23.93 -5.34 -10.53
N SER A 81 -25.16 -5.22 -11.03
CA SER A 81 -25.49 -4.38 -12.19
C SER A 81 -25.78 -2.91 -11.84
N ALA A 82 -25.93 -2.58 -10.55
CA ALA A 82 -26.20 -1.21 -10.09
C ALA A 82 -24.92 -0.41 -9.75
N PHE A 83 -23.72 -1.01 -9.90
CA PHE A 83 -22.46 -0.28 -9.73
C PHE A 83 -22.25 0.70 -10.87
N SER A 84 -22.73 1.93 -10.69
CA SER A 84 -22.18 3.06 -11.43
C SER A 84 -20.78 3.29 -10.87
N TYR A 85 -19.75 2.80 -11.57
CA TYR A 85 -18.38 3.26 -11.41
C TYR A 85 -18.37 4.76 -11.77
N ALA A 86 -18.86 5.60 -10.86
CA ALA A 86 -18.96 7.04 -11.06
C ALA A 86 -17.53 7.61 -11.04
N ALA A 87 -16.96 7.64 -12.24
CA ALA A 87 -15.83 8.43 -12.72
C ALA A 87 -14.61 8.54 -11.79
N ALA A 88 -14.04 7.41 -11.38
CA ALA A 88 -12.65 7.39 -10.92
C ALA A 88 -11.72 7.53 -12.12
N SER A 89 -10.78 8.47 -12.06
CA SER A 89 -9.66 8.57 -13.01
C SER A 89 -8.42 7.98 -12.35
N TYR A 90 -7.58 7.29 -13.12
CA TYR A 90 -6.33 6.75 -12.62
C TYR A 90 -5.16 7.14 -13.51
N LEU A 91 -3.98 7.30 -12.89
CA LEU A 91 -2.71 7.60 -13.54
C LEU A 91 -1.68 6.62 -13.01
N PHE A 92 -1.05 5.87 -13.91
CA PHE A 92 0.05 4.96 -13.54
C PHE A 92 1.39 5.62 -13.88
N CYS A 93 2.24 5.75 -12.87
CA CYS A 93 3.59 6.27 -13.00
C CYS A 93 4.57 5.15 -12.64
N SER A 94 5.60 4.97 -13.47
CA SER A 94 6.70 4.06 -13.20
C SER A 94 7.93 4.52 -13.94
N LYS A 95 9.11 4.30 -13.35
CA LYS A 95 10.40 4.58 -14.01
C LYS A 95 10.57 3.75 -15.28
N GLN A 96 10.02 2.53 -15.27
CA GLN A 96 10.11 1.61 -16.38
C GLN A 96 8.77 0.91 -16.59
N PHE A 97 8.20 1.09 -17.77
CA PHE A 97 7.11 0.24 -18.23
C PHE A 97 7.71 -1.06 -18.75
N GLU A 98 7.02 -2.18 -18.50
CA GLU A 98 7.50 -3.55 -18.73
C GLU A 98 8.45 -4.08 -17.65
N VAL A 99 8.84 -5.35 -17.77
CA VAL A 99 9.72 -6.01 -16.80
C VAL A 99 11.18 -5.64 -17.06
N ASP A 100 11.89 -5.24 -16.02
CA ASP A 100 13.34 -5.04 -16.09
C ASP A 100 14.09 -6.39 -16.09
N ASP A 101 14.75 -6.68 -17.21
CA ASP A 101 15.59 -7.86 -17.42
C ASP A 101 16.77 -7.95 -16.46
N THR A 102 17.19 -6.83 -15.86
CA THR A 102 18.23 -6.88 -14.82
C THR A 102 17.78 -7.65 -13.59
N TYR A 103 16.46 -7.83 -13.37
CA TYR A 103 15.97 -8.60 -12.22
C TYR A 103 15.90 -10.12 -12.46
N SER A 104 16.17 -10.59 -13.68
CA SER A 104 16.04 -12.01 -14.07
C SER A 104 16.86 -13.00 -13.25
N HIS A 105 17.93 -12.55 -12.59
CA HIS A 105 18.84 -13.38 -11.82
C HIS A 105 18.53 -13.41 -10.31
N PHE A 106 17.59 -12.60 -9.81
CA PHE A 106 17.24 -12.62 -8.38
C PHE A 106 16.52 -13.92 -8.01
N GLY A 107 16.94 -14.53 -6.90
CA GLY A 107 16.49 -15.86 -6.50
C GLY A 107 14.97 -16.03 -6.46
N TYR A 108 14.26 -15.06 -5.91
CA TYR A 108 12.80 -15.10 -5.81
C TYR A 108 12.05 -14.89 -7.15
N TYR A 109 12.66 -14.23 -8.15
CA TYR A 109 12.04 -14.01 -9.46
C TYR A 109 12.47 -15.03 -10.52
N ARG A 110 13.68 -15.58 -10.41
CA ARG A 110 14.36 -16.32 -11.48
C ARG A 110 13.48 -17.38 -12.13
N ASP A 111 12.79 -18.17 -11.32
CA ASP A 111 12.06 -19.35 -11.79
C ASP A 111 10.73 -18.96 -12.49
N ALA A 112 10.15 -17.80 -12.15
CA ALA A 112 8.92 -17.27 -12.75
C ALA A 112 9.14 -16.15 -13.78
N PHE A 113 10.36 -15.60 -13.87
CA PHE A 113 10.66 -14.36 -14.58
C PHE A 113 10.16 -14.34 -16.03
N SER A 114 10.44 -15.40 -16.79
CA SER A 114 10.03 -15.48 -18.20
C SER A 114 8.51 -15.51 -18.38
N VAL A 115 7.81 -16.18 -17.46
CA VAL A 115 6.34 -16.27 -17.46
C VAL A 115 5.74 -14.91 -17.12
N ASP A 116 6.27 -14.25 -16.09
CA ASP A 116 5.82 -12.92 -15.66
C ASP A 116 6.10 -11.85 -16.71
N LYS A 117 7.27 -11.88 -17.35
CA LYS A 117 7.59 -10.98 -18.47
C LYS A 117 6.58 -11.09 -19.59
N LEU A 118 6.22 -12.31 -20.00
CA LEU A 118 5.22 -12.52 -21.04
C LEU A 118 3.83 -12.08 -20.59
N ARG A 119 3.46 -12.34 -19.33
CA ARG A 119 2.19 -11.91 -18.74
C ARG A 119 2.06 -10.39 -18.71
N VAL A 120 3.07 -9.68 -18.21
CA VAL A 120 3.12 -8.21 -18.16
C VAL A 120 3.04 -7.62 -19.57
N LYS A 121 3.81 -8.17 -20.52
CA LYS A 121 3.74 -7.73 -21.93
C LYS A 121 2.32 -7.83 -22.49
N LYS A 122 1.65 -8.97 -22.30
CA LYS A 122 0.25 -9.16 -22.73
C LYS A 122 -0.71 -8.16 -22.09
N LEU A 123 -0.49 -7.78 -20.82
CA LEU A 123 -1.30 -6.76 -20.15
C LEU A 123 -1.13 -5.41 -20.83
N PHE A 124 0.11 -4.97 -21.11
CA PHE A 124 0.36 -3.74 -21.86
C PHE A 124 -0.24 -3.78 -23.27
N ASP A 125 -0.10 -4.89 -24.00
CA ASP A 125 -0.71 -5.06 -25.32
C ASP A 125 -2.25 -4.92 -25.25
N THR A 126 -2.87 -5.51 -24.21
CA THR A 126 -4.32 -5.43 -23.99
C THR A 126 -4.74 -4.00 -23.66
N VAL A 127 -3.99 -3.32 -22.80
CA VAL A 127 -4.24 -1.95 -22.37
C VAL A 127 -4.11 -0.96 -23.54
N HIS A 128 -3.10 -1.15 -24.40
CA HIS A 128 -2.93 -0.34 -25.62
C HIS A 128 -4.06 -0.53 -26.65
N ALA A 129 -4.73 -1.69 -26.63
CA ALA A 129 -5.86 -1.96 -27.49
C ALA A 129 -7.19 -1.39 -26.99
N MET A 130 -7.25 -0.81 -25.78
CA MET A 130 -8.47 -0.21 -25.23
C MET A 130 -8.68 1.22 -25.76
N ASP A 131 -9.94 1.64 -25.91
CA ASP A 131 -10.31 2.99 -26.41
C ASP A 131 -9.93 4.13 -25.44
N HIS A 132 -9.61 3.79 -24.19
CA HIS A 132 -9.15 4.72 -23.16
C HIS A 132 -7.87 4.17 -22.51
N PRO A 133 -6.72 4.27 -23.19
CA PRO A 133 -5.47 3.82 -22.62
C PRO A 133 -5.15 4.66 -21.37
N PRO A 134 -4.62 4.05 -20.30
CA PRO A 134 -4.21 4.77 -19.12
C PRO A 134 -3.16 5.81 -19.47
N LEU A 135 -3.18 6.91 -18.72
CA LEU A 135 -2.07 7.83 -18.73
C LEU A 135 -0.87 7.13 -18.07
N LEU A 136 0.22 7.07 -18.81
CA LEU A 136 1.47 6.42 -18.43
C LEU A 136 2.55 7.49 -18.36
N GLU A 137 3.00 7.85 -17.15
CA GLU A 137 4.06 8.83 -16.95
C GLU A 137 5.35 8.15 -16.47
N LYS A 138 6.48 8.42 -17.16
CA LYS A 138 7.74 7.69 -16.91
C LYS A 138 8.47 8.13 -15.64
N HIS A 139 8.06 9.22 -15.01
CA HIS A 139 8.73 9.73 -13.82
C HIS A 139 7.85 10.71 -13.07
N ILE A 140 7.64 10.45 -11.79
CA ILE A 140 7.00 11.40 -10.87
C ILE A 140 8.02 11.80 -9.81
N THR A 141 8.07 13.09 -9.48
CA THR A 141 8.91 13.57 -8.37
C THR A 141 8.14 13.46 -7.06
N MET A 142 8.85 13.43 -5.93
CA MET A 142 8.21 13.49 -4.61
C MET A 142 7.28 14.70 -4.49
N ASN A 143 7.71 15.88 -4.95
CA ASN A 143 6.91 17.10 -4.90
C ASN A 143 5.60 16.96 -5.69
N VAL A 144 5.65 16.40 -6.90
CA VAL A 144 4.44 16.17 -7.70
C VAL A 144 3.53 15.14 -7.04
N LEU A 145 4.09 14.06 -6.48
CA LEU A 145 3.31 13.06 -5.74
C LEU A 145 2.59 13.70 -4.54
N VAL A 146 3.32 14.49 -3.74
CA VAL A 146 2.80 15.25 -2.60
C VAL A 146 1.70 16.21 -3.04
N ASP A 147 1.93 16.99 -4.09
CA ASP A 147 0.94 17.93 -4.64
C ASP A 147 -0.35 17.23 -5.08
N ILE A 148 -0.26 16.01 -5.60
CA ILE A 148 -1.40 15.21 -6.04
C ILE A 148 -2.16 14.64 -4.83
N VAL A 149 -1.49 13.94 -3.91
CA VAL A 149 -2.14 13.30 -2.75
C VAL A 149 -2.62 14.32 -1.71
N SER A 150 -2.17 15.57 -1.79
CA SER A 150 -2.71 16.68 -1.00
C SER A 150 -4.11 17.12 -1.44
N ARG A 151 -4.53 16.76 -2.66
CA ARG A 151 -5.84 17.12 -3.20
C ARG A 151 -6.93 16.24 -2.60
N LYS A 152 -8.12 16.80 -2.42
CA LYS A 152 -9.29 16.03 -1.99
C LYS A 152 -9.64 14.97 -3.03
N GLY A 153 -10.04 13.79 -2.55
CA GLY A 153 -10.44 12.68 -3.41
C GLY A 153 -9.28 11.99 -4.15
N CYS A 154 -8.03 12.37 -3.88
CA CYS A 154 -6.84 11.74 -4.45
C CYS A 154 -6.18 10.83 -3.43
N VAL A 155 -5.78 9.64 -3.88
CA VAL A 155 -4.92 8.70 -3.14
C VAL A 155 -3.89 8.12 -4.10
N ALA A 156 -2.81 7.56 -3.55
CA ALA A 156 -1.82 6.86 -4.34
C ALA A 156 -1.50 5.49 -3.75
N ILE A 157 -1.39 4.48 -4.58
CA ILE A 157 -0.84 3.18 -4.22
C ILE A 157 0.60 3.17 -4.68
N VAL A 158 1.53 2.91 -3.76
CA VAL A 158 2.98 3.00 -4.04
C VAL A 158 3.67 1.72 -3.65
N LEU A 159 4.57 1.24 -4.52
CA LEU A 159 5.49 0.16 -4.22
C LEU A 159 6.69 0.69 -3.44
N LEU A 160 6.93 0.14 -2.26
CA LEU A 160 8.01 0.54 -1.37
C LEU A 160 8.88 -0.67 -1.04
N ASP A 161 10.17 -0.44 -0.79
CA ASP A 161 10.98 -1.43 -0.08
C ASP A 161 10.62 -1.39 1.42
N ASN A 162 9.90 -2.42 1.86
CA ASN A 162 9.43 -2.55 3.23
C ASN A 162 10.56 -2.57 4.25
N ARG A 163 11.77 -3.01 3.87
CA ARG A 163 12.91 -3.01 4.79
C ARG A 163 13.35 -1.60 5.05
N VAL A 164 13.50 -0.77 4.02
CA VAL A 164 13.84 0.65 4.17
C VAL A 164 12.71 1.38 4.90
N LEU A 165 11.46 1.06 4.58
CA LEU A 165 10.30 1.65 5.24
C LEU A 165 10.23 1.28 6.72
N LEU A 166 10.52 0.04 7.13
CA LEU A 166 10.35 -0.43 8.52
C LEU A 166 11.65 -0.46 9.32
N ARG A 167 12.81 -0.21 8.71
CA ARG A 167 14.11 -0.29 9.39
C ARG A 167 14.08 0.56 10.65
N ARG A 168 14.02 -0.13 11.79
CA ARG A 168 14.59 0.36 13.02
C ARG A 168 16.00 -0.18 12.98
N GLU A 169 16.99 0.67 12.75
CA GLU A 169 18.35 0.22 12.95
C GLU A 169 18.41 -0.30 14.38
N LYS A 170 18.60 -1.61 14.52
CA LYS A 170 19.07 -2.14 15.79
C LYS A 170 20.42 -1.46 15.93
N ASN A 171 20.53 -0.53 16.87
CA ASN A 171 21.81 -0.12 17.42
C ASN A 171 22.45 -1.41 17.96
N THR A 172 23.12 -2.16 17.10
CA THR A 172 24.15 -3.11 17.51
C THR A 172 25.24 -2.23 18.05
N ILE A 173 25.08 -1.87 19.33
CA ILE A 173 26.13 -1.33 20.16
C ILE A 173 27.28 -2.33 20.02
N GLU A 174 28.33 -1.86 19.39
CA GLU A 174 29.63 -2.49 19.30
C GLU A 174 30.02 -3.01 20.68
N GLY A 175 30.32 -4.30 20.75
CA GLY A 175 30.67 -4.94 22.01
C GLY A 175 31.00 -6.41 21.81
N GLY A 176 31.96 -6.69 20.93
CA GLY A 176 32.53 -8.03 20.80
C GLY A 176 33.27 -8.19 19.49
N ASP A 177 34.58 -7.92 19.52
CA ASP A 177 35.55 -8.52 18.60
C ASP A 177 35.28 -10.03 18.56
N ASP A 178 34.64 -10.53 17.50
CA ASP A 178 34.99 -11.86 17.03
C ASP A 178 34.87 -11.95 15.52
N ASP A 179 36.04 -12.13 14.96
CA ASP A 179 36.41 -12.45 13.60
C ASP A 179 35.59 -13.65 13.10
N THR A 180 34.59 -13.43 12.24
CA THR A 180 34.25 -14.40 11.19
C THR A 180 33.52 -13.73 10.03
N THR A 181 34.16 -13.85 8.88
CA THR A 181 33.77 -13.51 7.51
C THR A 181 32.44 -14.15 7.06
N ASN A 182 31.32 -13.79 7.67
CA ASN A 182 30.02 -14.01 7.04
C ASN A 182 29.77 -12.85 6.08
N PRO A 183 29.78 -13.07 4.75
CA PRO A 183 29.42 -12.02 3.82
C PRO A 183 28.02 -11.57 4.21
N ILE A 184 27.90 -10.26 4.49
CA ILE A 184 26.64 -9.57 4.73
C ILE A 184 25.62 -10.20 3.79
N SER A 185 24.72 -11.02 4.35
CA SER A 185 23.73 -11.73 3.55
C SER A 185 23.06 -10.64 2.75
N SER A 186 23.20 -10.71 1.42
CA SER A 186 22.71 -9.68 0.51
C SER A 186 21.28 -9.41 0.92
N ILE A 187 21.02 -8.24 1.51
CA ILE A 187 19.75 -7.91 2.12
C ILE A 187 18.75 -7.93 0.97
N GLU A 188 18.04 -9.04 0.84
CA GLU A 188 17.11 -9.29 -0.25
C GLU A 188 16.03 -8.20 -0.27
N TYR A 189 15.69 -7.69 -1.44
CA TYR A 189 14.62 -6.70 -1.58
C TYR A 189 13.30 -7.24 -1.00
N SER A 190 12.49 -6.37 -0.39
CA SER A 190 11.16 -6.73 0.12
C SER A 190 10.11 -5.72 -0.36
N GLY A 191 9.66 -5.89 -1.60
CA GLY A 191 8.61 -5.07 -2.17
C GLY A 191 7.30 -5.18 -1.39
N HIS A 192 6.66 -4.04 -1.15
CA HIS A 192 5.40 -3.96 -0.43
C HIS A 192 4.59 -2.75 -0.90
N TYR A 193 3.33 -2.98 -1.25
CA TYR A 193 2.45 -1.90 -1.66
C TYR A 193 1.77 -1.25 -0.46
N CYS A 194 1.76 0.07 -0.44
CA CYS A 194 1.09 0.87 0.58
C CYS A 194 0.18 1.92 -0.08
N LEU A 195 -0.85 2.34 0.64
CA LEU A 195 -1.73 3.42 0.22
C LEU A 195 -1.31 4.72 0.90
N ILE A 196 -1.01 5.76 0.12
CA ILE A 196 -0.89 7.13 0.58
C ILE A 196 -2.27 7.77 0.60
N CYS A 197 -2.66 8.22 1.78
CA CYS A 197 -3.98 8.78 2.04
C CYS A 197 -3.97 10.32 2.08
N GLY A 198 -2.79 10.92 2.06
CA GLY A 198 -2.56 12.36 2.03
C GLY A 198 -1.30 12.78 2.77
N ILE A 199 -1.23 14.07 3.09
CA ILE A 199 -0.19 14.65 3.95
C ILE A 199 -0.80 15.19 5.25
N SER A 200 -0.03 15.16 6.33
CA SER A 200 -0.37 15.84 7.57
C SER A 200 0.65 16.94 7.86
N THR A 201 0.14 18.12 8.21
CA THR A 201 0.93 19.25 8.71
C THR A 201 0.75 19.44 10.21
N ASP A 202 0.11 18.50 10.92
CA ASP A 202 -0.05 18.54 12.37
C ASP A 202 1.31 18.27 13.03
N GLU A 203 1.74 19.16 13.93
CA GLU A 203 3.02 19.05 14.62
C GLU A 203 3.17 17.73 15.39
N LYS A 204 2.07 17.15 15.91
CA LYS A 204 2.09 15.86 16.60
C LYS A 204 2.36 14.71 15.65
N ASP A 205 1.73 14.72 14.48
CA ASP A 205 1.91 13.70 13.46
C ASP A 205 3.32 13.77 12.86
N ILE A 206 3.83 14.98 12.63
CA ILE A 206 5.20 15.22 12.17
C ILE A 206 6.20 14.74 13.22
N SER A 207 6.00 15.11 14.49
CA SER A 207 6.86 14.68 15.60
C SER A 207 6.85 13.15 15.74
N TYR A 208 5.69 12.52 15.62
CA TYR A 208 5.57 11.07 15.63
C TYR A 208 6.33 10.42 14.47
N ALA A 209 6.22 10.96 13.25
CA ALA A 209 6.96 10.48 12.09
C ALA A 209 8.48 10.61 12.28
N LYS A 210 8.94 11.75 12.81
CA LYS A 210 10.37 12.00 13.08
C LYS A 210 10.92 11.09 14.17
N ILE A 211 10.23 10.91 15.30
CA ILE A 211 10.65 10.02 16.41
C ILE A 211 10.81 8.56 15.92
N ASN A 212 9.99 8.13 14.96
CA ASN A 212 10.06 6.79 14.43
C ASN A 212 11.13 6.63 13.34
N THR A 213 11.78 7.71 12.90
CA THR A 213 12.85 7.72 11.88
C THR A 213 14.19 7.74 12.60
N VAL A 214 15.00 6.70 12.39
CA VAL A 214 16.22 6.44 13.19
C VAL A 214 17.46 7.11 12.59
N GLU A 215 17.30 8.04 11.66
CA GLU A 215 18.39 8.43 10.76
C GLU A 215 18.95 9.82 11.06
N ASP A 216 20.27 9.94 10.89
CA ASP A 216 21.06 11.16 11.09
C ASP A 216 20.74 12.29 10.09
N GLN A 217 19.86 12.03 9.12
CA GLN A 217 19.38 13.10 8.24
C GLN A 217 18.23 13.83 8.92
N GLU A 218 18.50 15.08 9.31
CA GLU A 218 17.45 16.00 9.69
C GLU A 218 16.45 16.13 8.54
N ASP A 219 15.25 15.60 8.76
CA ASP A 219 14.12 15.87 7.90
C ASP A 219 13.55 17.24 8.28
N ASP A 220 13.81 18.24 7.45
CA ASP A 220 13.40 19.64 7.66
C ASP A 220 11.98 19.94 7.15
N HIS A 221 11.28 18.93 6.63
CA HIS A 221 9.94 19.11 6.10
C HIS A 221 8.96 19.46 7.22
N ASN A 222 8.03 20.34 6.90
CA ASN A 222 6.93 20.78 7.76
C ASN A 222 5.66 19.95 7.56
N TYR A 223 5.79 18.73 7.02
CA TYR A 223 4.71 17.77 6.83
C TYR A 223 5.23 16.34 6.96
N CYS A 224 4.32 15.40 7.14
CA CYS A 224 4.58 13.97 7.01
C CYS A 224 3.59 13.32 6.05
N ILE A 225 3.98 12.18 5.49
CA ILE A 225 3.13 11.38 4.60
C ILE A 225 2.26 10.48 5.46
N VAL A 226 0.95 10.55 5.24
CA VAL A 226 -0.03 9.68 5.88
C VAL A 226 -0.27 8.50 4.98
N MET A 227 -0.03 7.29 5.50
CA MET A 227 -0.20 6.06 4.73
C MET A 227 -0.95 4.98 5.50
N LYS A 228 -1.66 4.13 4.77
CA LYS A 228 -2.21 2.85 5.23
C LYS A 228 -1.33 1.74 4.68
N ASN A 229 -0.74 0.98 5.59
CA ASN A 229 0.06 -0.20 5.28
C ASN A 229 -0.81 -1.44 5.47
N PRO A 230 -1.10 -2.22 4.41
CA PRO A 230 -1.92 -3.43 4.51
C PRO A 230 -1.40 -4.46 5.51
N GLY A 231 -0.07 -4.56 5.68
CA GLY A 231 0.56 -5.42 6.68
C GLY A 231 0.31 -5.00 8.12
N LEU A 232 -0.26 -3.80 8.34
CA LEU A 232 -0.61 -3.24 9.64
C LEU A 232 -2.09 -2.87 9.65
N TRP A 233 -2.92 -3.91 9.75
CA TRP A 233 -4.37 -3.94 9.57
C TRP A 233 -5.21 -2.82 10.25
N LYS A 234 -4.71 -2.04 11.20
CA LYS A 234 -5.55 -1.08 11.97
C LYS A 234 -5.02 0.33 12.18
N THR A 235 -3.81 0.65 11.75
CA THR A 235 -3.22 1.97 12.06
C THR A 235 -2.79 2.71 10.80
N LEU A 236 -3.13 4.00 10.76
CA LEU A 236 -2.42 4.93 9.90
C LEU A 236 -0.97 4.99 10.37
N GLN A 237 -0.07 5.06 9.41
CA GLN A 237 1.34 5.36 9.64
C GLN A 237 1.62 6.77 9.16
N PHE A 238 2.50 7.45 9.90
CA PHE A 238 3.04 8.74 9.55
C PHE A 238 4.52 8.56 9.30
N VAL A 239 4.96 8.91 8.09
CA VAL A 239 6.33 8.68 7.63
C VAL A 239 6.90 10.00 7.15
N THR A 240 8.17 10.26 7.48
CA THR A 240 8.84 11.46 7.01
C THR A 240 9.03 11.40 5.48
N PRO A 241 9.01 12.53 4.76
CA PRO A 241 9.20 12.55 3.32
C PRO A 241 10.51 11.87 2.89
N THR A 242 11.61 12.12 3.60
CA THR A 242 12.93 11.53 3.29
C THR A 242 12.91 10.01 3.36
N ARG A 243 12.33 9.46 4.43
CA ARG A 243 12.25 8.01 4.62
C ARG A 243 11.35 7.34 3.59
N PHE A 244 10.20 7.96 3.30
CA PHE A 244 9.31 7.48 2.26
C PHE A 244 10.02 7.50 0.89
N GLU A 245 10.67 8.61 0.52
CA GLU A 245 11.32 8.74 -0.78
C GLU A 245 12.41 7.70 -0.95
N ARG A 246 13.22 7.47 0.09
CA ARG A 246 14.25 6.44 0.01
C ARG A 246 13.64 5.04 -0.15
N ALA A 247 12.58 4.72 0.58
CA ALA A 247 11.91 3.43 0.44
C ALA A 247 11.27 3.25 -0.94
N TRP A 248 10.72 4.32 -1.50
CA TRP A 248 10.09 4.35 -2.82
C TRP A 248 11.11 4.31 -3.96
N ARG A 249 12.28 4.94 -3.80
CA ARG A 249 13.38 4.94 -4.79
C ARG A 249 14.36 3.78 -4.61
N SER A 250 14.08 2.85 -3.69
CA SER A 250 14.89 1.65 -3.49
C SER A 250 14.95 0.80 -4.77
N LYS A 251 16.04 0.06 -4.94
CA LYS A 251 16.19 -0.89 -6.04
C LYS A 251 15.07 -1.94 -5.98
N GLY A 252 14.39 -2.19 -7.10
CA GLY A 252 13.33 -3.20 -7.23
C GLY A 252 11.90 -2.65 -7.12
N THR A 253 11.70 -1.37 -6.79
CA THR A 253 10.37 -0.75 -6.73
C THR A 253 9.92 -0.14 -8.05
N ASP A 254 10.88 0.09 -8.96
CA ASP A 254 10.71 0.83 -10.22
C ASP A 254 9.97 2.17 -10.09
N GLU A 255 9.96 2.72 -8.86
CA GLU A 255 9.23 3.92 -8.47
C GLU A 255 7.72 3.83 -8.83
N ASP A 256 7.13 2.64 -8.75
CA ASP A 256 5.74 2.40 -9.14
C ASP A 256 4.74 3.15 -8.25
N VAL A 257 3.87 3.93 -8.89
CA VAL A 257 2.78 4.70 -8.27
C VAL A 257 1.52 4.58 -9.11
N ILE A 258 0.41 4.17 -8.50
CA ILE A 258 -0.94 4.26 -9.10
C ILE A 258 -1.68 5.36 -8.36
N ILE A 259 -1.92 6.48 -9.02
CA ILE A 259 -2.76 7.56 -8.50
C ILE A 259 -4.21 7.29 -8.87
N LEU A 260 -5.09 7.47 -7.91
CA LEU A 260 -6.53 7.39 -8.08
C LEU A 260 -7.13 8.73 -7.67
N SER A 261 -7.98 9.28 -8.54
CA SER A 261 -8.74 10.49 -8.27
C SER A 261 -10.22 10.20 -8.44
N ARG A 262 -11.02 10.48 -7.42
CA ARG A 262 -12.48 10.54 -7.57
C ARG A 262 -12.83 11.87 -8.23
N GLN A 263 -13.61 11.85 -9.32
CA GLN A 263 -14.18 13.09 -9.85
C GLN A 263 -15.22 13.61 -8.84
N GLU A 264 -15.01 14.81 -8.31
CA GLU A 264 -16.05 15.53 -7.58
C GLU A 264 -17.08 16.00 -8.62
N LEU A 265 -18.30 15.44 -8.55
CA LEU A 265 -19.46 15.89 -9.32
C LEU A 265 -20.01 17.21 -8.77
#